data_AF-A0A6N8XH97-F1
#
_entry.id   AF-A0A6N8XH97-F1
#
_cell.length_a   1.000
_cell.length_b   1.000
_cell.length_c   1.000
_cell.angle_alpha   90.00
_cell.angle_beta   90.00
_cell.angle_gamma   90.00
#
_symmetry.space_group_name_H-M   'P 1'
#
loop_
_entity.id
_entity.type
_entity.pdbx_description
1 polymer ?
#
loop_
_entity_poly.entity_id
_entity_poly.type
_entity_poly.pdbx_seq_one_letter_code
_entity_poly.pdbx_strand_id
1 'polypeptide(L)'
;MGPMELQGVSTYVMTSDLIELPGEAALECAGFWGTYCGKNPQPKFSGNYKATVYTPYDVRVSLALRYLGSTDDLGSNGIDFGAETYWDLTAEWSATGNYIVTGGISNLFDT
;
A
#
# COMPACT_ATOMS: atom_id res chain seq x y z
N MET A 1 11.93 -22.10 -15.95
CA MET A 1 11.18 -21.04 -15.24
C MET A 1 9.77 -21.04 -15.80
N GLY A 2 8.75 -21.01 -14.94
CA GLY A 2 7.35 -21.00 -15.38
C GLY A 2 6.86 -19.58 -15.71
N PRO A 3 5.56 -19.41 -15.98
CA PRO A 3 4.99 -18.10 -16.30
C PRO A 3 5.19 -17.09 -15.17
N MET A 4 5.19 -15.82 -15.54
CA MET A 4 5.16 -14.69 -14.61
C MET A 4 3.82 -13.97 -14.76
N GLU A 5 3.20 -13.67 -13.63
CA GLU A 5 1.98 -12.89 -13.53
C GLU A 5 2.28 -11.58 -12.83
N LEU A 6 1.81 -10.48 -13.41
CA LEU A 6 1.93 -9.14 -12.85
C LEU A 6 0.53 -8.60 -12.60
N GLN A 7 0.31 -8.06 -11.41
CA GLN A 7 -0.92 -7.41 -11.01
C GLN A 7 -0.58 -6.08 -10.36
N GLY A 8 -1.44 -5.08 -10.56
CA GLY A 8 -1.23 -3.74 -10.02
C GLY A 8 -2.51 -2.95 -9.96
N VAL A 9 -2.68 -2.22 -8.86
CA VAL A 9 -3.74 -1.23 -8.70
C VAL A 9 -3.15 0.03 -8.10
N SER A 10 -3.52 1.17 -8.66
CA SER A 10 -3.12 2.49 -8.16
C SER A 10 -4.36 3.32 -7.90
N THR A 11 -4.26 4.24 -6.94
CA THR A 11 -5.28 5.23 -6.65
C THR A 11 -4.64 6.61 -6.70
N TYR A 12 -5.28 7.53 -7.42
CA TYR A 12 -4.95 8.95 -7.41
C TYR A 12 -6.20 9.73 -7.01
N VAL A 13 -6.13 10.39 -5.86
CA VAL A 13 -7.23 11.20 -5.34
C VAL A 13 -7.16 12.57 -5.99
N MET A 14 -8.18 12.90 -6.78
CA MET A 14 -8.24 14.18 -7.49
C MET A 14 -8.58 15.32 -6.52
N THR A 15 -9.62 15.11 -5.72
CA THR A 15 -10.11 16.02 -4.68
C THR A 15 -10.70 15.21 -3.53
N SER A 16 -10.55 15.70 -2.31
CA SER A 16 -11.17 15.15 -1.10
C SER A 16 -11.50 16.30 -0.15
N ASP A 17 -12.49 17.09 -0.55
CA ASP A 17 -12.89 18.29 0.18
C ASP A 17 -13.83 17.98 1.33
N LEU A 18 -13.59 18.65 2.45
CA LEU A 18 -14.39 18.57 3.67
C LEU A 18 -14.80 19.98 4.10
N ILE A 19 -16.11 20.17 4.33
CA ILE A 19 -16.67 21.42 4.86
C ILE A 19 -17.17 21.12 6.27
N GLU A 20 -16.45 21.58 7.28
CA GLU A 20 -16.78 21.31 8.68
C GLU A 20 -18.05 22.00 9.14
N LEU A 21 -18.21 23.27 8.78
CA LEU A 21 -19.38 24.07 9.10
C LEU A 21 -19.99 24.68 7.84
N PRO A 22 -21.33 24.71 7.72
CA PRO A 22 -21.98 25.34 6.58
C PRO A 22 -21.54 26.80 6.41
N GLY A 23 -20.98 27.12 5.24
CA GLY A 23 -20.50 28.47 4.90
C GLY A 23 -19.00 28.68 5.06
N GLU A 24 -18.25 27.71 5.59
CA GLU A 24 -16.78 27.75 5.61
C GLU A 24 -16.16 27.32 4.26
N ALA A 25 -14.88 27.65 4.11
CA ALA A 25 -14.09 27.16 2.97
C ALA A 25 -13.89 25.65 3.06
N ALA A 26 -13.85 24.99 1.91
CA ALA A 26 -13.52 23.58 1.82
C ALA A 26 -12.06 23.33 2.24
N LEU A 27 -11.86 22.32 3.08
CA LEU A 27 -10.56 21.79 3.47
C LEU A 27 -10.22 20.59 2.58
N GLU A 28 -9.12 20.68 1.83
CA GLU A 28 -8.63 19.56 1.02
C GLU A 28 -7.91 18.56 1.93
N CYS A 29 -8.41 17.32 1.97
CA CYS A 29 -7.81 16.23 2.75
C CYS A 29 -6.91 15.31 1.92
N ALA A 30 -6.92 15.41 0.58
CA ALA A 30 -6.05 14.57 -0.24
C ALA A 30 -4.57 14.98 -0.08
N GLY A 31 -3.76 14.08 0.47
CA GLY A 31 -2.36 14.35 0.82
C GLY A 31 -2.18 14.92 2.22
N PHE A 32 -3.24 14.95 3.04
CA PHE A 32 -3.20 15.49 4.39
C PHE A 32 -3.76 14.51 5.41
N TRP A 33 -3.42 14.73 6.67
CA TRP A 33 -4.02 14.02 7.81
C TRP A 33 -4.11 14.92 9.03
N GLY A 34 -4.77 14.44 10.08
CA GLY A 34 -4.96 15.22 11.30
C GLY A 34 -6.12 16.21 11.19
N THR A 35 -6.30 17.00 12.26
CA THR A 35 -7.42 17.94 12.42
C THR A 35 -8.77 17.29 12.05
N TYR A 36 -9.36 17.66 10.91
CA TYR A 36 -10.64 17.15 10.44
C TYR A 36 -10.51 16.05 9.37
N CYS A 37 -9.33 15.88 8.76
CA CYS A 37 -9.05 14.90 7.71
C CYS A 37 -8.85 13.46 8.22
N GLY A 38 -9.09 13.24 9.52
CA GLY A 38 -9.02 11.93 10.17
C GLY A 38 -7.65 11.61 10.77
N LYS A 39 -7.59 10.48 11.49
CA LYS A 39 -6.39 10.07 12.25
C LYS A 39 -5.32 9.37 11.40
N ASN A 40 -5.67 8.92 10.20
CA ASN A 40 -4.79 8.12 9.36
C ASN A 40 -4.26 8.95 8.19
N PRO A 41 -2.97 8.81 7.82
CA PRO A 41 -2.41 9.36 6.58
C PRO A 41 -3.29 9.05 5.35
N GLN A 42 -3.68 10.09 4.61
CA GLN A 42 -4.42 9.96 3.36
C GLN A 42 -3.59 10.41 2.16
N PRO A 43 -2.67 9.56 1.64
CA PRO A 43 -1.82 9.94 0.53
C PRO A 43 -2.63 10.18 -0.73
N LYS A 44 -2.29 11.26 -1.44
CA LYS A 44 -2.94 11.60 -2.72
C LYS A 44 -2.72 10.53 -3.78
N PHE A 45 -1.59 9.83 -3.71
CA PHE A 45 -1.28 8.69 -4.56
C PHE A 45 -0.88 7.48 -3.72
N SER A 46 -1.46 6.32 -4.01
CA SER A 46 -1.08 5.05 -3.41
C SER A 46 -1.19 3.92 -4.43
N GLY A 47 -0.45 2.83 -4.22
CA GLY A 47 -0.47 1.70 -5.13
C GLY A 47 -0.10 0.38 -4.45
N ASN A 48 -0.68 -0.71 -4.96
CA ASN A 48 -0.36 -2.07 -4.59
C ASN A 48 -0.06 -2.87 -5.85
N TYR A 49 1.10 -3.51 -5.90
CA TYR A 49 1.57 -4.27 -7.04
C TYR A 49 2.07 -5.63 -6.57
N LYS A 50 1.92 -6.65 -7.41
CA LYS A 50 2.36 -8.01 -7.11
C LYS A 50 2.91 -8.66 -8.36
N ALA A 51 4.13 -9.17 -8.25
CA ALA A 51 4.74 -10.04 -9.24
C ALA A 51 4.75 -11.47 -8.69
N THR A 52 4.28 -12.43 -9.47
CA THR A 52 4.26 -13.85 -9.09
C THR A 52 4.94 -14.68 -10.17
N VAL A 53 5.92 -15.47 -9.78
CA VAL A 53 6.61 -16.41 -10.65
C VAL A 53 6.26 -17.83 -10.22
N TYR A 54 5.86 -18.63 -11.20
CA TYR A 54 5.60 -20.05 -11.01
C TYR A 54 6.84 -20.85 -11.39
N THR A 55 7.18 -21.86 -10.59
CA THR A 55 8.32 -22.74 -10.86
C THR A 55 7.84 -24.14 -11.24
N PRO A 56 8.68 -24.95 -11.92
CA PRO A 56 8.34 -26.35 -12.23
C PRO A 56 8.19 -27.27 -11.01
N TYR A 57 8.50 -26.81 -9.80
CA TYR A 57 8.49 -27.63 -8.57
C TYR A 57 7.24 -27.38 -7.72
N ASP A 58 6.16 -26.89 -8.33
CA ASP A 58 4.93 -26.48 -7.66
C ASP A 58 5.16 -25.42 -6.56
N VAL A 59 6.22 -24.63 -6.72
CA VAL A 59 6.52 -23.46 -5.89
C VAL A 59 6.08 -22.20 -6.63
N ARG A 60 5.30 -21.38 -5.94
CA ARG A 60 4.89 -20.03 -6.34
C ARG A 60 5.64 -19.02 -5.47
N VAL A 61 6.39 -18.12 -6.09
CA VAL A 61 7.09 -17.04 -5.40
C VAL A 61 6.44 -15.72 -5.81
N SER A 62 6.01 -14.93 -4.82
CA SER A 62 5.39 -13.63 -5.02
C SER A 62 6.19 -12.53 -4.32
N LEU A 63 6.44 -11.44 -5.04
CA LEU A 63 6.94 -10.19 -4.49
C LEU A 63 5.82 -9.15 -4.59
N ALA A 64 5.40 -8.61 -3.46
CA ALA A 64 4.42 -7.53 -3.38
C ALA A 64 5.11 -6.21 -3.04
N LEU A 65 4.63 -5.13 -3.64
CA LEU A 65 5.05 -3.75 -3.43
C LEU A 65 3.83 -2.94 -3.04
N ARG A 66 3.89 -2.25 -1.90
CA ARG A 66 2.91 -1.25 -1.50
C ARG A 66 3.57 0.11 -1.42
N TYR A 67 3.11 1.06 -2.23
CA TYR A 67 3.55 2.44 -2.23
C TYR A 67 2.50 3.33 -1.56
N LEU A 68 2.94 4.13 -0.60
CA LEU A 68 2.15 5.19 0.02
C LEU A 68 2.85 6.52 -0.26
N GLY A 69 2.16 7.47 -0.88
CA GLY A 69 2.67 8.83 -1.06
C GLY A 69 2.86 9.56 0.27
N SER A 70 3.49 10.73 0.22
CA SER A 70 3.62 11.59 1.40
C SER A 70 2.27 12.12 1.85
N THR A 71 2.18 12.46 3.13
CA THR A 71 1.04 13.15 3.72
C THR A 71 1.49 14.16 4.73
N ASP A 72 0.95 15.36 4.65
CA ASP A 72 1.31 16.46 5.53
C ASP A 72 0.31 16.59 6.68
N ASP A 73 0.78 17.05 7.84
CA ASP A 73 -0.05 17.27 9.03
C ASP A 73 -0.79 18.61 8.92
N LEU A 74 -2.11 18.58 9.07
CA LEU A 74 -2.93 19.79 9.25
C LEU A 74 -3.14 20.16 10.72
N GLY A 75 -2.62 19.36 11.65
CA GLY A 75 -2.58 19.60 13.07
C GLY A 75 -1.47 20.55 13.51
N SER A 76 -1.37 20.77 14.83
CA SER A 76 -0.35 21.66 15.43
C SER A 76 0.94 20.92 15.82
N ASN A 77 0.99 19.61 15.61
CA ASN A 77 2.08 18.72 16.00
C ASN A 77 3.19 18.66 14.95
N GLY A 78 2.91 19.02 13.69
CA GLY A 78 3.90 19.12 12.61
C GLY A 78 4.50 17.76 12.24
N ILE A 79 3.70 16.70 12.29
CA ILE A 79 4.16 15.34 12.01
C ILE A 79 3.82 14.97 10.57
N ASP A 80 4.70 15.36 9.66
CA ASP A 80 4.58 14.99 8.25
C ASP A 80 5.11 13.57 8.01
N PHE A 81 4.43 12.81 7.15
CA PHE A 81 4.88 11.50 6.71
C PHE A 81 5.45 11.60 5.29
N GLY A 82 6.70 11.15 5.14
CA GLY A 82 7.30 10.97 3.83
C GLY A 82 6.61 9.85 3.03
N ALA A 83 6.91 9.79 1.73
CA ALA A 83 6.48 8.65 0.94
C ALA A 83 7.22 7.38 1.38
N GLU A 84 6.50 6.27 1.49
CA GLU A 84 7.04 4.99 1.92
C GLU A 84 6.73 3.88 0.93
N THR A 85 7.64 2.91 0.84
CA THR A 85 7.49 1.74 -0.03
C THR A 85 7.78 0.48 0.76
N TYR A 86 6.78 -0.39 0.88
CA TYR A 86 6.90 -1.67 1.55
C TYR A 86 7.04 -2.78 0.53
N TRP A 87 7.87 -3.75 0.86
CA TRP A 87 8.11 -4.94 0.05
C TRP A 87 7.84 -6.19 0.86
N ASP A 88 6.99 -7.06 0.35
CA ASP A 88 6.67 -8.33 0.99
C ASP A 88 7.04 -9.48 0.06
N LEU A 89 7.80 -10.44 0.57
CA LEU A 89 8.17 -11.66 -0.16
C LEU A 89 7.36 -12.82 0.40
N THR A 90 6.72 -13.59 -0.48
CA THR A 90 5.99 -14.81 -0.10
C THR A 90 6.41 -15.95 -1.01
N ALA A 91 6.65 -17.13 -0.43
CA ALA A 91 6.83 -18.37 -1.14
C ALA A 91 5.76 -19.36 -0.68
N GLU A 92 5.16 -20.05 -1.64
CA GLU A 92 4.15 -21.07 -1.40
C GLU A 92 4.54 -22.32 -2.16
N TRP A 93 4.53 -23.47 -1.48
CA TRP A 93 4.85 -24.75 -2.07
C TRP A 93 3.70 -25.72 -1.88
N SER A 94 3.19 -26.27 -2.99
CA SER A 94 2.18 -27.32 -2.99
C SER A 94 2.86 -28.68 -2.93
N ALA A 95 3.16 -29.19 -1.72
CA ALA A 95 3.95 -30.40 -1.52
C ALA A 95 3.25 -31.68 -2.02
N THR A 96 1.92 -31.71 -1.94
CA THR A 96 1.03 -32.76 -2.51
C THR A 96 -0.33 -32.10 -2.78
N GLY A 97 -1.25 -32.77 -3.49
CA GLY A 97 -2.58 -32.23 -3.82
C GLY A 97 -3.46 -31.80 -2.62
N ASN A 98 -3.01 -32.04 -1.39
CA ASN A 98 -3.77 -31.79 -0.16
C ASN A 98 -3.05 -30.83 0.81
N TYR A 99 -1.78 -30.50 0.56
CA TYR A 99 -0.95 -29.73 1.50
C TYR A 99 -0.25 -28.57 0.80
N ILE A 100 -0.52 -27.37 1.30
CA ILE A 100 0.12 -26.12 0.87
C ILE A 100 0.91 -25.59 2.07
N VAL A 101 2.20 -25.32 1.85
CA VAL A 101 3.08 -24.68 2.83
C VAL A 101 3.38 -23.28 2.34
N THR A 102 3.06 -22.28 3.16
CA THR A 102 3.31 -20.87 2.84
C THR A 102 4.28 -20.28 3.86
N GLY A 103 5.29 -19.58 3.37
CA GLY A 103 6.21 -18.78 4.18
C GLY A 103 6.39 -17.40 3.57
N GLY A 104 6.62 -16.39 4.39
CA GLY A 104 6.82 -15.03 3.90
C GLY A 104 7.61 -14.15 4.86
N ILE A 105 8.13 -13.07 4.30
CA ILE A 105 8.82 -11.99 5.01
C ILE A 105 8.06 -10.72 4.66
N SER A 106 7.50 -10.07 5.67
CA SER A 106 6.86 -8.76 5.53
C SER A 106 7.87 -7.66 5.79
N ASN A 107 7.73 -6.55 5.07
CA ASN A 107 8.66 -5.43 5.12
C ASN A 107 10.13 -5.87 4.98
N LEU A 108 10.45 -6.52 3.86
CA LEU A 108 11.75 -7.16 3.60
C LEU A 108 12.95 -6.23 3.83
N PHE A 109 12.78 -4.92 3.65
CA PHE A 109 13.84 -3.93 3.77
C PHE A 109 13.76 -3.10 5.06
N ASP A 110 12.88 -3.46 6.00
CA ASP A 110 12.68 -2.76 7.28
C ASP A 110 12.59 -1.24 7.12
N THR A 111 11.80 -0.84 6.11
CA THR A 111 11.59 0.56 5.73
C THR A 111 10.33 1.10 6.38
#